data_AF-A0A4Z2IS63-F1
#
_entry.id   AF-A0A4Z2IS63-F1
#
_cell.length_a   1.000
_cell.length_b   1.000
_cell.length_c   1.000
_cell.angle_alpha   90.00
_cell.angle_beta   90.00
_cell.angle_gamma   90.00
#
_symmetry.space_group_name_H-M   'P 1'
#
loop_
_entity.id
_entity.type
_entity.pdbx_description
1 polymer ?
#
loop_
_entity_poly.entity_id
_entity_poly.type
_entity_poly.pdbx_seq_one_letter_code
_entity_poly.pdbx_strand_id
1 'polypeptide(L)'
;MSAVQINSVPFTYIEYDSNARLWPGVRRAHDLVDRYQLVGSYGLFRRMTGVGGRPEVVIEGSSDAISWTEIEFMYKPGNLSAPPAAVTPHQPRLDWQMWFAALGDQSQAPWFTSLMHRLLQGKRDVIELIQTDVSQYPFHQQPPAYLRAHRYRYWFTQPKADGSSPQRWWRRVYVEEFYPTVHLGNTFLESMLSQYGLKDKSPPRRPSNATVAQAVRWVRSQARGVPTHTLIWTLIACSATLCLLQGLQHRNDHQEKNALTEEAAVNKDTEEVPEGPVDHSGKPDKQQTTEKEEEEEEEEEDDDVEGSEEEMEGKREEKDTVDDDEED
;
A
#
# COMPACT_ATOMS: atom_id res chain seq x y z
N MET A 1 5.22 19.08 33.08
CA MET A 1 5.13 20.17 32.09
C MET A 1 4.75 19.54 30.76
N SER A 2 3.69 20.03 30.12
CA SER A 2 3.30 19.54 28.78
C SER A 2 4.10 20.29 27.73
N ALA A 3 4.91 19.58 26.94
CA ALA A 3 5.59 20.19 25.81
C ALA A 3 4.60 20.37 24.66
N VAL A 4 4.45 21.61 24.16
CA VAL A 4 3.73 21.88 22.92
C VAL A 4 4.69 21.55 21.78
N GLN A 5 4.42 20.46 21.07
CA GLN A 5 5.19 20.05 19.89
C GLN A 5 4.62 20.76 18.66
N ILE A 6 5.44 21.54 17.94
CA ILE A 6 4.96 22.30 16.78
C ILE A 6 4.97 21.38 15.57
N ASN A 7 3.78 20.97 15.13
CA ASN A 7 3.59 20.07 14.01
C ASN A 7 3.66 20.83 12.67
N SER A 8 4.85 20.84 12.06
CA SER A 8 5.00 21.12 10.63
C SER A 8 5.44 19.82 9.95
N VAL A 9 4.71 19.38 8.92
CA VAL A 9 5.06 18.21 8.09
C VAL A 9 5.80 18.69 6.85
N PRO A 10 7.14 18.57 6.77
CA PRO A 10 7.90 19.06 5.64
C PRO A 10 8.05 17.92 4.63
N PHE A 11 7.44 18.06 3.45
CA PHE A 11 7.59 17.09 2.36
C PHE A 11 9.07 16.87 1.94
N THR A 12 9.95 17.79 2.29
CA THR A 12 11.42 17.73 2.09
C THR A 12 12.13 16.57 2.80
N TYR A 13 11.46 15.77 3.65
CA TYR A 13 12.04 14.53 4.18
C TYR A 13 11.90 13.31 3.25
N ILE A 14 11.11 13.40 2.18
CA ILE A 14 10.92 12.31 1.21
C ILE A 14 12.13 12.21 0.25
N GLU A 15 12.76 13.34 -0.08
CA GLU A 15 13.81 13.45 -1.09
C GLU A 15 14.97 14.31 -0.57
N TYR A 16 16.21 13.81 -0.71
CA TYR A 16 17.40 14.44 -0.16
C TYR A 16 17.68 15.82 -0.80
N ASP A 17 17.52 15.94 -2.12
CA ASP A 17 17.81 17.18 -2.87
C ASP A 17 16.82 18.29 -2.51
N SER A 18 15.54 17.94 -2.31
CA SER A 18 14.53 18.85 -1.77
C SER A 18 14.82 19.28 -0.32
N ASN A 19 15.51 18.45 0.48
CA ASN A 19 16.03 18.86 1.79
C ASN A 19 17.23 19.81 1.67
N ALA A 20 18.16 19.52 0.74
CA ALA A 20 19.35 20.31 0.47
C ALA A 20 19.01 21.73 -0.03
N ARG A 21 17.88 21.90 -0.73
CA ARG A 21 17.34 23.19 -1.18
C ARG A 21 16.74 24.08 -0.07
N LEU A 22 16.52 23.58 1.15
CA LEU A 22 16.04 24.41 2.26
C LEU A 22 17.03 25.53 2.64
N TRP A 23 16.52 26.66 3.11
CA TRP A 23 17.35 27.78 3.58
C TRP A 23 18.25 27.34 4.77
N PRO A 24 19.56 27.66 4.76
CA PRO A 24 20.48 27.23 5.83
C PRO A 24 20.15 27.73 7.25
N GLY A 25 19.30 28.75 7.40
CA GLY A 25 18.77 29.14 8.71
C GLY A 25 17.71 28.18 9.25
N VAL A 26 16.79 27.68 8.40
CA VAL A 26 15.77 26.68 8.79
C VAL A 26 16.42 25.38 9.25
N ARG A 27 17.45 24.89 8.54
CA ARG A 27 18.20 23.69 8.96
C ARG A 27 18.88 23.89 10.33
N ARG A 28 19.62 25.00 10.52
CA ARG A 28 20.25 25.30 11.82
C ARG A 28 19.24 25.47 12.96
N ALA A 29 18.07 26.06 12.69
CA ALA A 29 16.99 26.16 13.68
C ALA A 29 16.42 24.78 14.05
N HIS A 30 16.21 23.90 13.06
CA HIS A 30 15.81 22.52 13.26
C HIS A 30 16.84 21.75 14.12
N ASP A 31 18.12 21.82 13.78
CA ASP A 31 19.17 21.04 14.45
C ASP A 31 19.39 21.47 15.92
N LEU A 32 19.10 22.74 16.25
CA LEU A 32 19.07 23.25 17.62
C LEU A 32 17.89 22.71 18.45
N VAL A 33 16.77 22.34 17.82
CA VAL A 33 15.56 21.82 18.51
C VAL A 33 15.40 20.30 18.43
N ASP A 34 16.04 19.61 17.48
CA ASP A 34 15.95 18.15 17.29
C ASP A 34 16.42 17.39 18.54
N ARG A 35 17.47 17.85 19.23
CA ARG A 35 17.90 17.25 20.52
C ARG A 35 16.79 17.21 21.57
N TYR A 36 15.85 18.15 21.52
CA TYR A 36 14.72 18.25 22.43
C TYR A 36 13.43 17.62 21.86
N GLN A 37 13.47 17.10 20.62
CA GLN A 37 12.35 16.51 19.87
C GLN A 37 11.10 17.42 19.75
N LEU A 38 11.28 18.74 19.88
CA LEU A 38 10.20 19.76 19.84
C LEU A 38 9.53 19.88 18.46
N VAL A 39 10.24 19.43 17.42
CA VAL A 39 9.74 19.23 16.06
C VAL A 39 10.22 17.83 15.64
N GLY A 40 9.36 17.06 14.98
CA GLY A 40 9.70 15.72 14.50
C GLY A 40 8.74 15.26 13.43
N SER A 41 9.25 14.77 12.30
CA SER A 41 8.43 14.37 11.17
C SER A 41 7.64 13.09 11.48
N TYR A 42 6.38 13.26 11.91
CA TYR A 42 5.44 12.16 12.13
C TYR A 42 4.90 11.62 10.82
N GLY A 43 4.93 10.30 10.66
CA GLY A 43 4.38 9.61 9.49
C GLY A 43 4.67 8.11 9.56
N LEU A 44 3.75 7.29 9.04
CA LEU A 44 3.85 5.83 9.08
C LEU A 44 5.14 5.30 8.41
N PHE A 45 5.70 6.08 7.48
CA PHE A 45 7.00 5.84 6.84
C PHE A 45 7.82 7.13 6.75
N ARG A 46 8.35 7.65 7.88
CA ARG A 46 9.17 8.88 7.94
C ARG A 46 10.35 8.90 6.93
N ARG A 47 10.89 7.73 6.56
CA ARG A 47 11.84 7.56 5.46
C ARG A 47 11.34 6.45 4.54
N MET A 48 11.07 6.77 3.28
CA MET A 48 10.73 5.77 2.27
C MET A 48 11.97 4.98 1.85
N THR A 49 11.95 3.66 2.06
CA THR A 49 13.03 2.78 1.57
C THR A 49 12.78 2.41 0.12
N GLY A 50 13.78 2.52 -0.74
CA GLY A 50 13.64 2.28 -2.18
C GLY A 50 14.17 3.42 -3.05
N VAL A 51 14.55 4.56 -2.45
CA VAL A 51 15.42 5.54 -3.10
C VAL A 51 16.71 4.83 -3.53
N GLY A 52 17.04 4.89 -4.83
CA GLY A 52 18.13 4.11 -5.40
C GLY A 52 17.86 2.60 -5.56
N GLY A 53 16.61 2.14 -5.44
CA GLY A 53 16.14 0.75 -5.69
C GLY A 53 15.62 0.02 -4.45
N ARG A 54 14.51 -0.72 -4.59
CA ARG A 54 13.86 -1.47 -3.48
C ARG A 54 14.61 -2.79 -3.23
N PRO A 55 15.07 -3.08 -2.00
CA PRO A 55 15.60 -4.40 -1.68
C PRO A 55 14.47 -5.43 -1.57
N GLU A 56 14.71 -6.62 -2.09
CA GLU A 56 13.78 -7.77 -2.09
C GLU A 56 14.53 -9.03 -1.68
N VAL A 57 13.94 -9.82 -0.79
CA VAL A 57 14.38 -11.20 -0.56
C VAL A 57 13.60 -12.11 -1.51
N VAL A 58 14.32 -12.89 -2.28
CA VAL A 58 13.81 -13.94 -3.17
C VAL A 58 14.14 -15.28 -2.53
N ILE A 59 13.13 -16.14 -2.36
CA ILE A 59 13.32 -17.51 -1.85
C ILE A 59 13.41 -18.44 -3.05
N GLU A 60 14.41 -19.30 -3.09
CA GLU A 60 14.57 -20.34 -4.10
C GLU A 60 14.46 -21.71 -3.45
N GLY A 61 13.72 -22.62 -4.10
CA GLY A 61 13.66 -24.03 -3.73
C GLY A 61 14.35 -24.93 -4.75
N SER A 62 14.69 -26.13 -4.31
CA SER A 62 15.32 -27.16 -5.14
C SER A 62 15.02 -28.56 -4.62
N SER A 63 14.99 -29.55 -5.52
CA SER A 63 14.87 -30.97 -5.21
C SER A 63 16.21 -31.71 -5.17
N ASP A 64 17.25 -31.14 -5.79
CA ASP A 64 18.56 -31.76 -6.06
C ASP A 64 19.76 -30.92 -5.55
N ALA A 65 19.51 -29.70 -5.04
CA ALA A 65 20.48 -28.64 -4.71
C ALA A 65 21.27 -28.06 -5.90
N ILE A 66 20.94 -28.45 -7.13
CA ILE A 66 21.61 -28.03 -8.38
C ILE A 66 20.67 -27.13 -9.20
N SER A 67 19.45 -27.60 -9.39
CA SER A 67 18.36 -26.95 -10.12
C SER A 67 17.53 -26.12 -9.14
N TRP A 68 17.59 -24.79 -9.27
CA TRP A 68 16.91 -23.86 -8.36
C TRP A 68 15.73 -23.17 -9.05
N THR A 69 14.62 -23.02 -8.34
CA THR A 69 13.41 -22.36 -8.84
C THR A 69 12.91 -21.34 -7.82
N GLU A 70 12.69 -20.10 -8.28
CA GLU A 70 12.17 -19.02 -7.44
C GLU A 70 10.74 -19.29 -7.00
N ILE A 71 10.46 -19.03 -5.73
CA ILE A 71 9.13 -19.08 -5.14
C ILE A 71 8.51 -17.69 -5.28
N GLU A 72 7.68 -17.53 -6.31
CA GLU A 72 6.93 -16.30 -6.56
C GLU A 72 5.87 -16.04 -5.47
N PHE A 73 5.71 -14.77 -5.11
CA PHE A 73 4.72 -14.27 -4.14
C PHE A 73 3.59 -13.54 -4.87
N MET A 74 2.38 -13.56 -4.32
CA MET A 74 1.22 -12.91 -4.96
C MET A 74 1.36 -11.40 -5.19
N TYR A 75 2.10 -10.65 -4.36
CA TYR A 75 1.96 -9.20 -4.30
C TYR A 75 3.26 -8.39 -4.25
N LYS A 76 4.35 -8.89 -3.63
CA LYS A 76 5.68 -8.27 -3.78
C LYS A 76 6.29 -8.56 -5.18
N PRO A 77 7.22 -7.73 -5.66
CA PRO A 77 8.04 -8.03 -6.84
C PRO A 77 8.78 -9.37 -6.72
N GLY A 78 8.89 -10.05 -7.85
CA GLY A 78 9.58 -11.32 -8.06
C GLY A 78 9.90 -11.44 -9.54
N ASN A 79 9.00 -12.09 -10.29
CA ASN A 79 9.02 -12.17 -11.76
C ASN A 79 9.20 -10.79 -12.43
N LEU A 80 10.26 -10.64 -13.23
CA LEU A 80 10.61 -9.39 -13.89
C LEU A 80 9.57 -8.92 -14.94
N SER A 81 8.78 -9.84 -15.48
CA SER A 81 7.73 -9.56 -16.48
C SER A 81 6.33 -9.38 -15.85
N ALA A 82 6.18 -9.52 -14.53
CA ALA A 82 4.90 -9.30 -13.86
C ALA A 82 4.68 -7.81 -13.49
N PRO A 83 3.51 -7.22 -13.80
CA PRO A 83 3.18 -5.86 -13.36
C PRO A 83 3.03 -5.78 -11.82
N PRO A 84 3.14 -4.57 -11.22
CA PRO A 84 2.72 -4.34 -9.84
C PRO A 84 1.26 -4.73 -9.62
N ALA A 85 0.97 -5.48 -8.55
CA ALA A 85 -0.39 -5.88 -8.21
C ALA A 85 -1.20 -4.71 -7.59
N ALA A 86 -2.39 -4.45 -8.13
CA ALA A 86 -3.34 -3.48 -7.58
C ALA A 86 -4.11 -4.10 -6.39
N VAL A 87 -3.49 -4.11 -5.21
CA VAL A 87 -4.01 -4.83 -4.03
C VAL A 87 -4.95 -4.04 -3.12
N THR A 88 -4.95 -2.71 -3.20
CA THR A 88 -5.76 -1.82 -2.36
C THR A 88 -7.24 -2.25 -2.36
N PRO A 89 -7.94 -2.31 -1.20
CA PRO A 89 -7.50 -1.95 0.15
C PRO A 89 -6.91 -3.11 0.97
N HIS A 90 -6.60 -4.26 0.35
CA HIS A 90 -5.91 -5.35 1.05
C HIS A 90 -4.49 -4.93 1.46
N GLN A 91 -4.04 -5.38 2.64
CA GLN A 91 -2.69 -5.19 3.15
C GLN A 91 -2.00 -6.56 3.29
N PRO A 92 -1.23 -7.01 2.27
CA PRO A 92 -0.56 -8.31 2.31
C PRO A 92 0.47 -8.39 3.43
N ARG A 93 0.14 -9.10 4.52
CA ARG A 93 0.95 -9.10 5.74
C ARG A 93 2.28 -9.84 5.60
N LEU A 94 2.34 -10.88 4.76
CA LEU A 94 3.59 -11.63 4.53
C LEU A 94 4.55 -10.83 3.64
N ASP A 95 4.08 -10.32 2.51
CA ASP A 95 4.86 -9.48 1.57
C ASP A 95 5.42 -8.22 2.24
N TRP A 96 4.66 -7.62 3.16
CA TRP A 96 5.11 -6.50 3.99
C TRP A 96 6.23 -6.92 4.96
N GLN A 97 6.11 -8.08 5.60
CA GLN A 97 7.18 -8.62 6.47
C GLN A 97 8.43 -8.99 5.65
N MET A 98 8.28 -9.56 4.46
CA MET A 98 9.38 -9.81 3.51
C MET A 98 10.11 -8.52 3.12
N TRP A 99 9.38 -7.42 2.90
CA TRP A 99 9.98 -6.11 2.66
C TRP A 99 10.81 -5.61 3.84
N PHE A 100 10.30 -5.69 5.07
CA PHE A 100 11.08 -5.33 6.26
C PHE A 100 12.32 -6.23 6.44
N ALA A 101 12.19 -7.54 6.22
CA ALA A 101 13.33 -8.47 6.27
C ALA A 101 14.42 -8.10 5.26
N ALA A 102 14.05 -7.65 4.05
CA ALA A 102 14.98 -7.20 3.03
C ALA A 102 15.76 -5.91 3.37
N LEU A 103 15.32 -5.13 4.37
CA LEU A 103 16.05 -3.94 4.85
C LEU A 103 17.20 -4.30 5.79
N GLY A 104 17.01 -5.33 6.61
CA GLY A 104 17.94 -5.74 7.66
C GLY A 104 18.92 -6.82 7.24
N ASP A 105 19.52 -7.45 8.25
CA ASP A 105 20.15 -8.78 8.14
C ASP A 105 19.12 -9.87 8.50
N GLN A 106 19.39 -11.11 8.07
CA GLN A 106 18.61 -12.31 8.37
C GLN A 106 18.30 -12.47 9.87
N SER A 107 19.24 -12.12 10.76
CA SER A 107 19.05 -12.20 12.22
C SER A 107 17.96 -11.28 12.77
N GLN A 108 17.62 -10.21 12.04
CA GLN A 108 16.57 -9.24 12.42
C GLN A 108 15.16 -9.75 12.06
N ALA A 109 15.06 -10.85 11.29
CA ALA A 109 13.80 -11.49 10.94
C ALA A 109 13.71 -12.96 11.44
N PRO A 110 13.68 -13.23 12.77
CA PRO A 110 13.57 -14.59 13.33
C PRO A 110 12.44 -15.45 12.74
N TRP A 111 11.31 -14.82 12.42
CA TRP A 111 10.15 -15.50 11.82
C TRP A 111 10.46 -16.12 10.45
N PHE A 112 11.46 -15.60 9.71
CA PHE A 112 11.88 -16.10 8.40
C PHE A 112 12.47 -17.51 8.51
N THR A 113 13.23 -17.81 9.58
CA THR A 113 13.69 -19.17 9.90
C THR A 113 12.51 -20.15 10.03
N SER A 114 11.40 -19.71 10.64
CA SER A 114 10.16 -20.49 10.72
C SER A 114 9.51 -20.67 9.35
N LEU A 115 9.46 -19.61 8.52
CA LEU A 115 8.95 -19.70 7.14
C LEU A 115 9.70 -20.78 6.34
N MET A 116 11.03 -20.68 6.26
CA MET A 116 11.88 -21.63 5.54
C MET A 116 11.65 -23.08 6.02
N HIS A 117 11.64 -23.30 7.34
CA HIS A 117 11.36 -24.61 7.93
C HIS A 117 9.95 -25.14 7.58
N ARG A 118 8.92 -24.29 7.57
CA ARG A 118 7.54 -24.70 7.25
C ARG A 118 7.32 -24.97 5.76
N LEU A 119 8.04 -24.28 4.88
CA LEU A 119 8.04 -24.54 3.44
C LEU A 119 8.73 -25.88 3.11
N LEU A 120 9.90 -26.16 3.70
CA LEU A 120 10.56 -27.49 3.64
C LEU A 120 9.64 -28.62 4.18
N GLN A 121 8.83 -28.33 5.21
CA GLN A 121 7.83 -29.26 5.74
C GLN A 121 6.54 -29.40 4.89
N GLY A 122 6.46 -28.73 3.74
CA GLY A 122 5.29 -28.75 2.84
C GLY A 122 3.99 -28.25 3.50
N LYS A 123 4.06 -27.31 4.45
CA LYS A 123 2.86 -26.89 5.20
C LYS A 123 1.93 -26.04 4.35
N ARG A 124 0.85 -26.66 3.87
CA ARG A 124 -0.19 -26.01 3.05
C ARG A 124 -0.70 -24.68 3.63
N ASP A 125 -0.96 -24.58 4.93
CA ASP A 125 -1.40 -23.31 5.55
C ASP A 125 -0.36 -22.17 5.49
N VAL A 126 0.90 -22.47 5.15
CA VAL A 126 1.99 -21.49 4.92
C VAL A 126 2.19 -21.24 3.42
N ILE A 127 2.06 -22.27 2.58
CA ILE A 127 2.03 -22.12 1.12
C ILE A 127 0.86 -21.21 0.71
N GLU A 128 -0.33 -21.40 1.30
CA GLU A 128 -1.52 -20.55 1.12
C GLU A 128 -1.33 -19.08 1.56
N LEU A 129 -0.21 -18.71 2.23
CA LEU A 129 0.15 -17.32 2.53
C LEU A 129 1.02 -16.68 1.44
N ILE A 130 1.84 -17.46 0.73
CA ILE A 130 2.68 -17.00 -0.38
C ILE A 130 1.86 -16.95 -1.67
N GLN A 131 1.07 -18.01 -1.91
CA GLN A 131 0.30 -18.21 -3.12
C GLN A 131 -1.03 -18.90 -2.79
N THR A 132 -2.13 -18.22 -3.09
CA THR A 132 -3.51 -18.71 -2.81
C THR A 132 -3.95 -19.74 -3.85
N ASP A 133 -3.57 -19.57 -5.13
CA ASP A 133 -3.72 -20.60 -6.15
C ASP A 133 -2.52 -21.56 -6.08
N VAL A 134 -2.67 -22.60 -5.28
CA VAL A 134 -1.61 -23.58 -5.00
C VAL A 134 -1.05 -24.24 -6.28
N SER A 135 -1.74 -24.21 -7.43
CA SER A 135 -1.19 -24.72 -8.70
C SER A 135 0.00 -23.90 -9.22
N GLN A 136 0.05 -22.61 -8.91
CA GLN A 136 1.13 -21.69 -9.30
C GLN A 136 2.36 -21.79 -8.39
N TYR A 137 2.26 -22.48 -7.24
CA TYR A 137 3.42 -22.71 -6.36
C TYR A 137 4.29 -23.82 -6.97
N PRO A 138 5.59 -23.60 -7.27
CA PRO A 138 6.40 -24.57 -8.02
C PRO A 138 6.50 -25.96 -7.36
N PHE A 139 6.47 -25.99 -6.02
CA PHE A 139 6.63 -27.21 -5.21
C PHE A 139 5.29 -27.71 -4.65
N HIS A 140 4.22 -27.64 -5.44
CA HIS A 140 2.87 -28.04 -5.02
C HIS A 140 2.64 -29.56 -4.99
N GLN A 141 3.38 -30.32 -5.82
CA GLN A 141 3.26 -31.78 -5.89
C GLN A 141 4.07 -32.47 -4.78
N GLN A 142 5.27 -31.96 -4.52
CA GLN A 142 6.19 -32.39 -3.47
C GLN A 142 6.91 -31.15 -2.92
N PRO A 143 7.16 -31.05 -1.60
CA PRO A 143 7.91 -29.93 -1.04
C PRO A 143 9.36 -29.93 -1.54
N PRO A 144 10.03 -28.76 -1.57
CA PRO A 144 11.43 -28.70 -1.94
C PRO A 144 12.29 -29.42 -0.88
N ALA A 145 13.30 -30.15 -1.32
CA ALA A 145 14.27 -30.79 -0.43
C ALA A 145 15.23 -29.76 0.18
N TYR A 146 15.53 -28.70 -0.57
CA TYR A 146 16.42 -27.61 -0.19
C TYR A 146 15.76 -26.25 -0.42
N LEU A 147 16.04 -25.28 0.46
CA LEU A 147 15.73 -23.88 0.27
C LEU A 147 16.98 -23.01 0.49
N ARG A 148 17.05 -21.88 -0.20
CA ARG A 148 17.97 -20.76 0.08
C ARG A 148 17.24 -19.45 -0.18
N ALA A 149 17.81 -18.32 0.21
CA ALA A 149 17.26 -17.02 -0.16
C ALA A 149 18.36 -16.00 -0.47
N HIS A 150 18.10 -15.15 -1.47
CA HIS A 150 19.03 -14.15 -1.97
C HIS A 150 18.43 -12.75 -1.85
N ARG A 151 19.26 -11.76 -1.49
CA ARG A 151 18.87 -10.35 -1.51
C ARG A 151 19.19 -9.78 -2.87
N TYR A 152 18.16 -9.27 -3.54
CA TYR A 152 18.24 -8.51 -4.77
C TYR A 152 17.86 -7.05 -4.51
N ARG A 153 18.28 -6.14 -5.39
CA ARG A 153 17.73 -4.79 -5.49
C ARG A 153 16.95 -4.67 -6.79
N TYR A 154 15.72 -4.17 -6.70
CA TYR A 154 14.76 -4.02 -7.79
C TYR A 154 14.52 -2.55 -8.12
N TRP A 155 14.30 -2.28 -9.41
CA TRP A 155 13.81 -1.01 -9.93
C TRP A 155 12.77 -1.28 -11.03
N PHE A 156 11.92 -0.31 -11.31
CA PHE A 156 11.20 -0.29 -12.58
C PHE A 156 12.19 -0.26 -13.76
N THR A 157 11.84 -0.95 -14.83
CA THR A 157 12.48 -0.76 -16.14
C THR A 157 12.11 0.62 -16.66
N GLN A 158 13.08 1.37 -17.18
CA GLN A 158 12.80 2.66 -17.81
C GLN A 158 12.01 2.43 -19.12
N PRO A 159 11.08 3.34 -19.47
CA PRO A 159 10.54 3.39 -20.83
C PRO A 159 11.67 3.53 -21.85
N LYS A 160 11.49 2.97 -23.03
CA LYS A 160 12.42 3.16 -24.14
C LYS A 160 12.26 4.57 -24.73
N ALA A 161 13.32 5.08 -25.34
CA ALA A 161 13.30 6.35 -26.07
C ALA A 161 12.37 6.36 -27.30
N ASP A 162 11.97 5.19 -27.80
CA ASP A 162 10.97 5.03 -28.88
C ASP A 162 9.51 5.13 -28.39
N GLY A 163 9.29 5.36 -27.08
CA GLY A 163 7.96 5.44 -26.46
C GLY A 163 7.27 4.08 -26.24
N SER A 164 7.87 2.97 -26.68
CA SER A 164 7.27 1.63 -26.51
C SER A 164 7.49 1.07 -25.10
N SER A 165 6.46 0.38 -24.60
CA SER A 165 6.48 -0.25 -23.27
C SER A 165 7.61 -1.29 -23.15
N PRO A 166 8.31 -1.35 -22.01
CA PRO A 166 9.36 -2.35 -21.80
C PRO A 166 8.77 -3.77 -21.68
N GLN A 167 9.48 -4.77 -22.22
CA GLN A 167 9.09 -6.19 -22.14
C GLN A 167 9.13 -6.78 -20.71
N ARG A 168 9.72 -6.05 -19.77
CA ARG A 168 9.83 -6.38 -18.35
C ARG A 168 9.43 -5.16 -17.54
N TRP A 169 8.59 -5.32 -16.54
CA TRP A 169 8.24 -4.25 -15.60
C TRP A 169 9.39 -3.92 -14.67
N TRP A 170 10.25 -4.90 -14.36
CA TRP A 170 11.34 -4.76 -13.42
C TRP A 170 12.70 -5.09 -14.03
N ARG A 171 13.72 -4.39 -13.53
CA ARG A 171 15.13 -4.80 -13.57
C ARG A 171 15.59 -5.09 -12.15
N ARG A 172 16.40 -6.13 -11.95
CA ARG A 172 17.01 -6.46 -10.65
C ARG A 172 18.50 -6.69 -10.77
N VAL A 173 19.23 -6.46 -9.68
CA VAL A 173 20.65 -6.79 -9.52
C VAL A 173 20.79 -7.61 -8.24
N TYR A 174 21.58 -8.68 -8.28
CA TYR A 174 21.92 -9.48 -7.09
C TYR A 174 22.80 -8.66 -6.15
N VAL A 175 22.56 -8.76 -4.85
CA VAL A 175 23.37 -8.10 -3.82
C VAL A 175 24.22 -9.14 -3.09
N GLU A 176 23.58 -10.14 -2.48
CA GLU A 176 24.23 -11.12 -1.59
C GLU A 176 23.28 -12.31 -1.28
N GLU A 177 23.83 -13.35 -0.65
CA GLU A 177 23.03 -14.41 -0.03
C GLU A 177 22.37 -13.84 1.24
N PHE A 178 21.05 -14.01 1.36
CA PHE A 178 20.29 -13.57 2.54
C PHE A 178 20.03 -14.71 3.52
N TYR A 179 19.91 -15.94 3.03
CA TYR A 179 19.70 -17.13 3.86
C TYR A 179 20.38 -18.34 3.20
N PRO A 180 21.30 -19.03 3.90
CA PRO A 180 22.10 -20.09 3.31
C PRO A 180 21.28 -21.31 2.91
N THR A 181 21.87 -22.17 2.07
CA THR A 181 21.22 -23.41 1.63
C THR A 181 20.94 -24.36 2.81
N VAL A 182 19.66 -24.64 3.06
CA VAL A 182 19.17 -25.48 4.16
C VAL A 182 18.20 -26.57 3.69
N HIS A 183 18.12 -27.65 4.47
CA HIS A 183 17.23 -28.79 4.31
C HIS A 183 16.72 -29.25 5.69
N LEU A 184 15.76 -30.16 5.75
CA LEU A 184 15.28 -30.70 7.04
C LEU A 184 16.39 -31.49 7.74
N GLY A 185 16.65 -31.19 9.02
CA GLY A 185 17.76 -31.78 9.79
C GLY A 185 19.10 -31.07 9.63
N ASN A 186 19.19 -30.02 8.81
CA ASN A 186 20.39 -29.18 8.68
C ASN A 186 20.74 -28.52 10.03
N THR A 187 22.02 -28.56 10.41
CA THR A 187 22.51 -28.07 11.72
C THR A 187 22.36 -26.57 11.93
N PHE A 188 22.56 -25.75 10.88
CA PHE A 188 22.33 -24.30 10.95
C PHE A 188 20.83 -24.00 11.15
N LEU A 189 19.95 -24.64 10.39
CA LEU A 189 18.50 -24.48 10.53
C LEU A 189 18.02 -24.88 11.92
N GLU A 190 18.46 -26.04 12.43
CA GLU A 190 18.13 -26.52 13.78
C GLU A 190 18.69 -25.61 14.88
N SER A 191 19.87 -25.03 14.69
CA SER A 191 20.46 -24.04 15.60
C SER A 191 19.61 -22.77 15.66
N MET A 192 19.28 -22.17 14.50
CA MET A 192 18.49 -20.94 14.41
C MET A 192 17.06 -21.13 14.96
N LEU A 193 16.43 -22.29 14.68
CA LEU A 193 15.13 -22.64 15.26
C LEU A 193 15.19 -22.77 16.80
N SER A 194 16.32 -23.20 17.35
CA SER A 194 16.53 -23.32 18.80
C SER A 194 16.81 -21.95 19.43
N GLN A 195 17.71 -21.17 18.82
CA GLN A 195 18.11 -19.82 19.27
C GLN A 195 16.91 -18.86 19.39
N TYR A 196 15.94 -18.95 18.48
CA TYR A 196 14.74 -18.10 18.49
C TYR A 196 13.53 -18.73 19.24
N GLY A 197 13.68 -19.87 19.91
CA GLY A 197 12.58 -20.56 20.59
C GLY A 197 11.48 -21.11 19.66
N LEU A 198 11.76 -21.20 18.35
CA LEU A 198 10.81 -21.63 17.30
C LEU A 198 10.69 -23.15 17.19
N LYS A 199 11.61 -23.89 17.81
CA LYS A 199 11.62 -25.35 17.92
C LYS A 199 10.63 -25.87 18.96
N ASP A 200 10.28 -25.05 19.95
CA ASP A 200 9.41 -25.47 21.05
C ASP A 200 7.97 -25.70 20.58
N LYS A 201 7.51 -26.93 20.80
CA LYS A 201 6.13 -27.32 20.56
C LYS A 201 5.24 -26.72 21.65
N SER A 202 4.83 -25.46 21.45
CA SER A 202 3.66 -24.88 22.12
C SER A 202 2.55 -25.94 22.15
N PRO A 203 1.99 -26.28 23.33
CA PRO A 203 1.07 -27.41 23.46
C PRO A 203 -0.12 -27.22 22.50
N PRO A 204 -0.57 -28.28 21.81
CA PRO A 204 -1.53 -28.17 20.72
C PRO A 204 -2.81 -27.49 21.21
N ARG A 205 -2.98 -26.22 20.81
CA ARG A 205 -4.02 -25.33 21.30
C ARG A 205 -5.38 -25.95 20.96
N ARG A 206 -6.08 -26.46 21.97
CA ARG A 206 -7.33 -27.23 21.79
C ARG A 206 -8.25 -26.48 20.82
N PRO A 207 -8.75 -27.12 19.75
CA PRO A 207 -9.67 -26.46 18.84
C PRO A 207 -10.91 -26.04 19.61
N SER A 208 -11.25 -24.75 19.55
CA SER A 208 -12.46 -24.27 20.21
C SER A 208 -13.69 -24.78 19.47
N ASN A 209 -14.52 -25.54 20.19
CA ASN A 209 -15.83 -25.99 19.74
C ASN A 209 -16.92 -24.93 19.93
N ALA A 210 -16.56 -23.68 20.28
CA ALA A 210 -17.49 -22.57 20.26
C ALA A 210 -18.03 -22.34 18.83
N THR A 211 -19.33 -22.10 18.70
CA THR A 211 -20.04 -21.95 17.42
C THR A 211 -19.38 -20.91 16.51
N VAL A 212 -18.91 -19.79 17.08
CA VAL A 212 -18.16 -18.74 16.36
C VAL A 212 -16.87 -19.29 15.74
N ALA A 213 -16.11 -20.11 16.47
CA ALA A 213 -14.87 -20.70 15.97
C ALA A 213 -15.13 -21.79 14.92
N GLN A 214 -16.29 -22.43 14.91
CA GLN A 214 -16.72 -23.33 13.83
C GLN A 214 -17.18 -22.53 12.60
N ALA A 215 -17.96 -21.47 12.78
CA ALA A 215 -18.43 -20.59 11.70
C ALA A 215 -17.25 -19.92 10.97
N VAL A 216 -16.29 -19.35 11.70
CA VAL A 216 -15.07 -18.75 11.11
C VAL A 216 -14.23 -19.78 10.34
N ARG A 217 -14.13 -21.02 10.85
CA ARG A 217 -13.47 -22.12 10.11
C ARG A 217 -14.22 -22.49 8.83
N TRP A 218 -15.56 -22.53 8.86
CA TRP A 218 -16.39 -22.81 7.69
C TRP A 218 -16.29 -21.70 6.64
N VAL A 219 -16.42 -20.43 7.04
CA VAL A 219 -16.24 -19.27 6.14
C VAL A 219 -14.85 -19.29 5.51
N ARG A 220 -13.78 -19.54 6.30
CA ARG A 220 -12.42 -19.70 5.76
C ARG A 220 -12.30 -20.87 4.78
N SER A 221 -13.06 -21.95 4.97
CA SER A 221 -13.04 -23.08 4.01
C SER A 221 -13.77 -22.77 2.69
N GLN A 222 -14.80 -21.92 2.70
CA GLN A 222 -15.44 -21.43 1.47
C GLN A 222 -14.55 -20.40 0.72
N ALA A 223 -13.81 -19.58 1.46
CA ALA A 223 -12.91 -18.56 0.90
C ALA A 223 -11.54 -19.08 0.43
N ARG A 224 -11.24 -20.37 0.61
CA ARG A 224 -9.95 -20.96 0.20
C ARG A 224 -9.81 -20.98 -1.32
N GLY A 225 -8.63 -20.60 -1.82
CA GLY A 225 -8.35 -20.52 -3.26
C GLY A 225 -8.78 -19.19 -3.92
N VAL A 226 -9.48 -18.30 -3.21
CA VAL A 226 -9.83 -16.96 -3.73
C VAL A 226 -8.86 -15.90 -3.16
N PRO A 227 -8.14 -15.13 -3.99
CA PRO A 227 -7.24 -14.09 -3.50
C PRO A 227 -7.97 -13.04 -2.65
N THR A 228 -7.35 -12.63 -1.53
CA THR A 228 -8.02 -11.82 -0.51
C THR A 228 -8.42 -10.43 -1.00
N HIS A 229 -7.66 -9.82 -1.92
CA HIS A 229 -8.03 -8.56 -2.53
C HIS A 229 -9.32 -8.68 -3.37
N THR A 230 -9.49 -9.78 -4.11
CA THR A 230 -10.69 -10.07 -4.89
C THR A 230 -11.91 -10.22 -3.98
N LEU A 231 -11.79 -10.94 -2.86
CA LEU A 231 -12.86 -11.07 -1.85
C LEU A 231 -13.28 -9.73 -1.26
N ILE A 232 -12.33 -8.82 -1.00
CA ILE A 232 -12.65 -7.50 -0.45
C ILE A 232 -13.35 -6.63 -1.52
N TRP A 233 -12.89 -6.67 -2.77
CA TRP A 233 -13.56 -5.95 -3.87
C TRP A 233 -14.97 -6.48 -4.17
N THR A 234 -15.21 -7.79 -4.12
CA THR A 234 -16.57 -8.33 -4.29
C THR A 234 -17.49 -7.93 -3.14
N LEU A 235 -17.00 -7.92 -1.90
CA LEU A 235 -17.77 -7.42 -0.75
C LEU A 235 -18.11 -5.93 -0.89
N ILE A 236 -17.14 -5.08 -1.26
CA ILE A 236 -17.36 -3.64 -1.52
C ILE A 236 -18.38 -3.43 -2.64
N ALA A 237 -18.25 -4.16 -3.75
CA ALA A 237 -19.17 -4.07 -4.89
C ALA A 237 -20.60 -4.52 -4.51
N CYS A 238 -20.75 -5.62 -3.76
CA CYS A 238 -22.04 -6.08 -3.26
C CYS A 238 -22.68 -5.11 -2.26
N SER A 239 -21.89 -4.48 -1.38
CA SER A 239 -22.40 -3.41 -0.51
C SER A 239 -22.86 -2.19 -1.31
N ALA A 240 -22.07 -1.75 -2.29
CA ALA A 240 -22.42 -0.61 -3.14
C ALA A 240 -23.70 -0.87 -3.96
N THR A 241 -23.85 -2.05 -4.57
CA THR A 241 -25.07 -2.38 -5.34
C THR A 241 -26.31 -2.50 -4.45
N LEU A 242 -26.20 -3.04 -3.24
CA LEU A 242 -27.30 -3.05 -2.26
C LEU A 242 -27.71 -1.63 -1.86
N CYS A 243 -26.76 -0.73 -1.55
CA CYS A 243 -27.06 0.66 -1.23
C CYS A 243 -27.69 1.41 -2.41
N LEU A 244 -27.24 1.17 -3.65
CA LEU A 244 -27.83 1.76 -4.85
C LEU A 244 -29.26 1.26 -5.09
N LEU A 245 -29.53 -0.03 -4.91
CA LEU A 245 -30.88 -0.59 -5.04
C LEU A 245 -31.83 -0.03 -3.97
N GLN A 246 -31.37 0.08 -2.72
CA GLN A 246 -32.14 0.71 -1.64
C GLN A 246 -32.43 2.19 -1.92
N GLY A 247 -31.44 2.95 -2.44
CA GLY A 247 -31.63 4.35 -2.83
C GLY A 247 -32.62 4.52 -3.99
N LEU A 248 -32.59 3.63 -4.99
CA LEU A 248 -33.55 3.62 -6.09
C LEU A 248 -34.98 3.27 -5.62
N GLN A 249 -35.12 2.26 -4.74
CA GLN A 249 -36.39 1.92 -4.12
C GLN A 249 -36.96 3.10 -3.32
N HIS A 250 -36.15 3.70 -2.43
CA HIS A 250 -36.57 4.84 -1.62
C HIS A 250 -36.95 6.07 -2.48
N ARG A 251 -36.29 6.28 -3.63
CA ARG A 251 -36.70 7.33 -4.59
C ARG A 251 -38.03 7.02 -5.24
N ASN A 252 -38.28 5.76 -5.65
CA ASN A 252 -39.54 5.35 -6.24
C ASN A 252 -40.71 5.49 -5.24
N ASP A 253 -40.51 5.05 -4.00
CA ASP A 253 -41.42 5.26 -2.86
C ASP A 253 -41.80 6.73 -2.66
N HIS A 254 -40.84 7.65 -2.80
CA HIS A 254 -41.10 9.09 -2.70
C HIS A 254 -41.82 9.66 -3.93
N GLN A 255 -41.49 9.20 -5.13
CA GLN A 255 -42.20 9.63 -6.35
C GLN A 255 -43.66 9.16 -6.34
N GLU A 256 -43.93 7.93 -5.88
CA GLU A 256 -45.28 7.39 -5.74
C GLU A 256 -46.10 8.13 -4.66
N LYS A 257 -45.50 8.39 -3.49
CA LYS A 257 -46.15 9.20 -2.43
C LYS A 257 -46.45 10.63 -2.86
N ASN A 258 -45.55 11.26 -3.62
CA ASN A 258 -45.76 12.60 -4.14
C ASN A 258 -46.88 12.61 -5.20
N ALA A 259 -46.86 11.69 -6.16
CA ALA A 259 -47.90 11.59 -7.20
C ALA A 259 -49.29 11.33 -6.60
N LEU A 260 -49.41 10.43 -5.61
CA LEU A 260 -50.66 10.20 -4.89
C LEU A 260 -51.12 11.43 -4.09
N THR A 261 -50.19 12.29 -3.65
CA THR A 261 -50.53 13.56 -2.97
C THR A 261 -51.02 14.60 -3.97
N GLU A 262 -50.45 14.67 -5.17
CA GLU A 262 -50.90 15.56 -6.25
C GLU A 262 -52.27 15.13 -6.81
N GLU A 263 -52.51 13.84 -7.06
CA GLU A 263 -53.84 13.34 -7.46
C GLU A 263 -54.89 13.56 -6.36
N ALA A 264 -54.53 13.41 -5.09
CA ALA A 264 -55.45 13.69 -3.98
C ALA A 264 -55.79 15.19 -3.83
N ALA A 265 -54.91 16.09 -4.28
CA ALA A 265 -55.22 17.52 -4.37
C ALA A 265 -56.16 17.81 -5.56
N VAL A 266 -55.80 17.36 -6.77
CA VAL A 266 -56.56 17.65 -8.01
C VAL A 266 -57.99 17.10 -7.98
N ASN A 267 -58.19 15.89 -7.44
CA ASN A 267 -59.54 15.34 -7.29
C ASN A 267 -60.40 16.16 -6.30
N LYS A 268 -59.78 16.77 -5.28
CA LYS A 268 -60.50 17.54 -4.26
C LYS A 268 -61.04 18.87 -4.80
N ASP A 269 -60.27 19.52 -5.68
CA ASP A 269 -60.69 20.74 -6.39
C ASP A 269 -61.79 20.49 -7.44
N THR A 270 -62.13 19.21 -7.72
CA THR A 270 -63.13 18.81 -8.73
C THR A 270 -64.52 18.52 -8.13
N GLU A 271 -64.65 18.37 -6.80
CA GLU A 271 -65.89 17.94 -6.15
C GLU A 271 -66.71 19.07 -5.48
N GLU A 272 -66.18 20.30 -5.37
CA GLU A 272 -66.88 21.44 -4.77
C GLU A 272 -67.69 22.27 -5.79
N VAL A 273 -69.01 22.09 -5.80
CA VAL A 273 -69.97 22.99 -6.47
C VAL A 273 -70.41 24.09 -5.48
N PRO A 274 -70.21 25.39 -5.80
CA PRO A 274 -70.48 26.47 -4.85
C PRO A 274 -71.92 27.00 -4.90
N GLU A 275 -72.68 26.78 -3.83
CA GLU A 275 -73.66 27.76 -3.34
C GLU A 275 -73.03 28.56 -2.18
N GLY A 276 -73.42 29.83 -2.00
CA GLY A 276 -72.92 30.70 -0.93
C GLY A 276 -73.92 31.82 -0.61
N PRO A 277 -73.54 32.91 0.09
CA PRO A 277 -72.21 33.24 0.61
C PRO A 277 -72.22 33.75 2.09
N VAL A 278 -71.10 34.36 2.55
CA VAL A 278 -70.92 35.15 3.81
C VAL A 278 -70.75 34.26 5.07
N ASP A 279 -69.81 34.47 6.00
CA ASP A 279 -68.98 35.67 6.32
C ASP A 279 -67.48 35.40 6.64
N HIS A 280 -66.70 36.49 6.76
CA HIS A 280 -65.30 36.68 7.17
C HIS A 280 -64.55 35.58 7.98
N SER A 281 -63.34 35.23 7.52
CA SER A 281 -62.04 35.74 8.08
C SER A 281 -60.80 35.00 7.53
N GLY A 282 -59.61 35.64 7.51
CA GLY A 282 -58.31 34.95 7.32
C GLY A 282 -57.27 35.60 6.37
N LYS A 283 -55.98 35.48 6.74
CA LYS A 283 -54.72 35.64 5.96
C LYS A 283 -54.04 34.23 5.90
N PRO A 284 -53.03 33.89 5.05
CA PRO A 284 -51.88 34.68 4.55
C PRO A 284 -51.75 34.61 2.98
N ASP A 285 -50.64 34.48 2.22
CA ASP A 285 -49.21 34.27 2.48
C ASP A 285 -48.26 34.69 1.31
N LYS A 286 -46.94 34.65 1.57
CA LYS A 286 -45.74 34.50 0.69
C LYS A 286 -45.72 34.93 -0.80
N GLN A 287 -44.69 35.71 -1.13
CA GLN A 287 -43.65 35.48 -2.18
C GLN A 287 -42.61 36.63 -2.08
N GLN A 288 -41.34 36.58 -2.52
CA GLN A 288 -40.43 35.49 -2.96
C GLN A 288 -38.98 36.04 -2.87
N THR A 289 -38.01 35.25 -2.39
CA THR A 289 -36.58 35.62 -2.43
C THR A 289 -35.73 34.46 -2.90
N THR A 290 -34.86 34.73 -3.87
CA THR A 290 -33.89 33.78 -4.43
C THR A 290 -32.53 34.11 -3.86
N GLU A 291 -31.96 33.21 -3.06
CA GLU A 291 -30.55 33.29 -2.67
C GLU A 291 -29.70 32.71 -3.81
N LYS A 292 -28.54 33.32 -4.06
CA LYS A 292 -27.60 32.94 -5.12
C LYS A 292 -26.17 33.08 -4.58
N GLU A 293 -25.25 32.32 -5.14
CA GLU A 293 -23.90 32.09 -4.62
C GLU A 293 -23.15 33.38 -4.22
N GLU A 294 -22.52 33.37 -3.04
CA GLU A 294 -21.50 34.33 -2.64
C GLU A 294 -20.15 33.86 -3.21
N GLU A 295 -19.53 34.67 -4.06
CA GLU A 295 -18.12 34.56 -4.45
C GLU A 295 -17.36 35.62 -3.63
N GLU A 296 -16.33 35.21 -2.88
CA GLU A 296 -15.44 36.15 -2.18
C GLU A 296 -14.27 36.53 -3.10
N GLU A 297 -14.15 37.82 -3.42
CA GLU A 297 -13.00 38.40 -4.12
C GLU A 297 -11.91 38.79 -3.09
N GLU A 298 -10.67 38.30 -3.26
CA GLU A 298 -9.49 38.86 -2.59
C GLU A 298 -8.79 39.84 -3.56
N GLU A 299 -8.58 41.09 -3.13
CA GLU A 299 -7.88 42.13 -3.90
C GLU A 299 -6.34 41.98 -3.87
N GLU A 300 -5.67 42.75 -4.73
CA GLU A 300 -4.27 42.61 -5.13
C GLU A 300 -3.25 43.17 -4.11
N GLU A 301 -2.04 42.57 -4.07
CA GLU A 301 -0.79 43.29 -3.81
C GLU A 301 0.25 42.90 -4.88
N ASP A 302 0.41 43.76 -5.89
CA ASP A 302 1.58 43.79 -6.78
C ASP A 302 2.80 44.36 -6.02
N ASP A 303 4.01 43.88 -6.32
CA ASP A 303 5.25 44.53 -5.88
C ASP A 303 6.38 44.32 -6.92
N ASP A 304 6.47 45.24 -7.88
CA ASP A 304 7.47 45.29 -8.97
C ASP A 304 8.78 45.92 -8.47
N VAL A 305 9.93 45.24 -8.65
CA VAL A 305 11.26 45.83 -8.41
C VAL A 305 12.27 45.42 -9.50
N GLU A 306 12.65 46.37 -10.36
CA GLU A 306 13.74 46.23 -11.35
C GLU A 306 15.14 46.27 -10.70
N GLY A 307 16.16 45.75 -11.39
CA GLY A 307 17.57 45.89 -10.94
C GLY A 307 18.65 45.14 -11.73
N SER A 308 19.06 45.71 -12.87
CA SER A 308 20.45 45.81 -13.42
C SER A 308 21.53 44.82 -12.88
N GLU A 309 22.11 43.91 -13.68
CA GLU A 309 23.08 44.05 -14.81
C GLU A 309 24.56 43.86 -14.39
N GLU A 310 25.42 43.46 -15.35
CA GLU A 310 26.91 43.42 -15.31
C GLU A 310 27.60 42.44 -14.30
N GLU A 311 28.77 41.82 -14.55
CA GLU A 311 29.50 41.50 -15.80
C GLU A 311 30.56 40.37 -15.58
N MET A 312 31.19 39.93 -16.68
CA MET A 312 32.54 39.33 -16.84
C MET A 312 32.98 37.96 -16.27
N GLU A 313 33.60 37.21 -17.21
CA GLU A 313 34.83 36.37 -17.14
C GLU A 313 35.04 35.26 -16.09
N GLY A 314 35.66 34.16 -16.55
CA GLY A 314 36.10 33.06 -15.67
C GLY A 314 36.61 31.77 -16.33
N LYS A 315 37.04 31.78 -17.60
CA LYS A 315 37.48 30.55 -18.29
C LYS A 315 38.83 30.07 -17.73
N ARG A 316 38.83 29.00 -16.93
CA ARG A 316 40.02 28.20 -16.64
C ARG A 316 39.82 26.74 -16.99
N GLU A 317 40.71 26.26 -17.86
CA GLU A 317 40.98 24.84 -18.04
C GLU A 317 41.92 24.41 -16.91
N GLU A 318 41.59 23.32 -16.21
CA GLU A 318 42.51 22.63 -15.31
C GLU A 318 42.74 21.23 -15.88
N LYS A 319 44.01 20.85 -16.01
CA LYS A 319 44.47 19.78 -16.90
C LYS A 319 45.39 18.85 -16.11
N ASP A 320 44.77 17.91 -15.38
CA ASP A 320 45.51 16.87 -14.67
C ASP A 320 45.71 15.62 -15.53
N THR A 321 46.95 15.16 -15.44
CA THR A 321 47.60 14.01 -16.08
C THR A 321 46.90 12.67 -15.87
N VAL A 322 46.91 11.85 -16.93
CA VAL A 322 47.25 10.43 -16.81
C VAL A 322 48.33 10.15 -17.86
N ASP A 323 49.48 9.66 -17.42
CA ASP A 323 50.44 8.98 -18.27
C ASP A 323 50.12 7.48 -18.21
N ASP A 324 49.99 6.81 -19.35
CA ASP A 324 49.98 5.35 -19.48
C ASP A 324 51.19 4.95 -20.35
N ASP A 325 52.22 4.38 -19.72
CA ASP A 325 53.34 3.69 -20.37
C ASP A 325 52.99 2.21 -20.64
N GLU A 326 53.89 1.49 -21.32
CA GLU A 326 53.90 0.02 -21.57
C GLU A 326 53.07 -0.51 -22.77
N GLU A 327 53.60 -0.32 -23.99
CA GLU A 327 53.64 -1.38 -25.03
C GLU A 327 55.10 -1.84 -25.22
N ASP A 328 55.43 -3.06 -24.75
CA ASP A 328 56.27 -4.10 -25.41
C ASP A 328 56.53 -5.33 -24.49
#